data_AF-A0A2Z4RRV1-F1
#
_entry.id   AF-A0A2Z4RRV1-F1
#
_cell.length_a   1.000
_cell.length_b   1.000
_cell.length_c   1.000
_cell.angle_alpha   90.00
_cell.angle_beta   90.00
_cell.angle_gamma   90.00
#
_symmetry.space_group_name_H-M   'P 1'
#
loop_
_entity.id
_entity.type
_entity.pdbx_description
1 polymer ?
#
loop_
_entity_poly.entity_id
_entity_poly.type
_entity_poly.pdbx_seq_one_letter_code
_entity_poly.pdbx_strand_id
1 'polypeptide(L)'
;MTPLRHGDRGQDVRVLQQRLNSAGASLYADGLFGDATETAVRAYQTQRELVADGIAGAKTLAALTGSDCSGLLRNATLSQAAVRLGVELAAVLAVNEVESLGAGFLDNGKPKILYERHIMYRQLGRPRAPEDDATALQAHADELATTQPNLVNPRAGGYAGGTAEHQRLAHARLIDDTCALESASWGAFQIMGFHAVRLGYASVQDFAARMAKDENEQFEAFVRFLEAEPALLKALKAKKWAVFAKGYNGPDYQRNLYDTKLERAYQRHAAGCPVPEAA
;
A
#
# COMPACT_ATOMS: atom_id res chain seq x y z
N MET A 1 6.34 -4.68 16.75
CA MET A 1 6.61 -3.51 17.63
C MET A 1 5.51 -2.49 17.38
N THR A 2 4.91 -1.93 18.43
CA THR A 2 3.82 -0.95 18.29
C THR A 2 4.40 0.38 17.80
N PRO A 3 3.82 1.05 16.79
CA PRO A 3 4.30 2.36 16.35
C PRO A 3 4.07 3.40 17.44
N LEU A 4 5.07 4.25 17.69
CA LEU A 4 4.99 5.36 18.64
C LEU A 4 4.52 6.63 17.92
N ARG A 5 3.60 7.38 18.54
CA ARG A 5 2.99 8.59 17.98
C ARG A 5 2.65 9.60 19.07
N HIS A 6 2.21 10.78 18.66
CA HIS A 6 1.74 11.83 19.57
C HIS A 6 0.75 11.32 20.62
N GLY A 7 0.99 11.69 21.88
CA GLY A 7 0.22 11.26 23.05
C GLY A 7 0.76 9.99 23.73
N ASP A 8 1.63 9.22 23.07
CA ASP A 8 2.28 8.07 23.69
C ASP A 8 3.25 8.50 24.80
N ARG A 9 3.43 7.62 25.77
CA ARG A 9 4.31 7.85 26.93
C ARG A 9 4.98 6.59 27.40
N GLY A 10 6.17 6.72 27.96
CA GLY A 10 6.89 5.64 28.63
C GLY A 10 8.32 5.46 28.14
N GLN A 11 8.90 4.31 28.50
CA GLN A 11 10.33 4.04 28.26
C GLN A 11 10.66 3.97 26.76
N ASP A 12 9.77 3.43 25.94
CA ASP A 12 10.00 3.33 24.48
C ASP A 12 10.10 4.72 23.84
N VAL A 13 9.29 5.68 24.30
CA VAL A 13 9.37 7.08 23.86
C VAL A 13 10.67 7.73 24.30
N ARG A 14 11.12 7.47 25.54
CA ARG A 14 12.40 7.99 26.03
C ARG A 14 13.57 7.46 25.19
N VAL A 15 13.55 6.17 24.84
CA VAL A 15 14.55 5.56 23.96
C VAL A 15 14.50 6.18 22.57
N LEU A 16 13.31 6.42 22.01
CA LEU A 16 13.15 7.13 20.73
C LEU A 16 13.77 8.53 20.80
N GLN A 17 13.45 9.33 21.83
CA GLN A 17 14.00 10.69 22.00
C GLN A 17 15.53 10.67 22.08
N GLN A 18 16.13 9.72 22.80
CA GLN A 18 17.59 9.55 22.86
C GLN A 18 18.21 9.20 21.50
N ARG A 19 17.55 8.34 20.71
CA ARG A 19 18.00 8.00 19.35
C ARG A 19 17.88 9.19 18.40
N LEU A 20 16.80 9.97 18.50
CA LEU A 20 16.63 11.20 17.74
C LEU A 20 17.71 12.24 18.10
N ASN A 21 18.05 12.38 19.39
CA ASN A 21 19.15 13.25 19.82
C ASN A 21 20.49 12.80 19.25
N SER A 22 20.74 11.49 19.24
CA SER A 22 21.94 10.90 18.62
C SER A 22 21.99 11.14 17.11
N ALA A 23 20.82 11.34 16.48
CA ALA A 23 20.69 11.68 15.07
C ALA A 23 20.65 13.21 14.80
N GLY A 24 20.87 14.05 15.82
CA GLY A 24 20.99 15.50 15.67
C GLY A 24 19.82 16.33 16.22
N ALA A 25 18.82 15.71 16.84
CA ALA A 25 17.77 16.46 17.56
C ALA A 25 18.28 16.99 18.91
N SER A 26 17.51 17.89 19.53
CA SER A 26 17.81 18.48 20.85
C SER A 26 16.58 18.41 21.77
N LEU A 27 16.15 17.19 22.06
CA LEU A 27 14.99 16.89 22.90
C LEU A 27 15.38 16.63 24.35
N TYR A 28 14.50 17.00 25.28
CA TYR A 28 14.53 16.44 26.63
C TYR A 28 13.90 15.04 26.61
N ALA A 29 14.64 14.03 27.06
CA ALA A 29 14.21 12.62 27.00
C ALA A 29 13.28 12.26 28.18
N ASP A 30 12.16 12.95 28.32
CA ASP A 30 11.18 12.75 29.39
C ASP A 30 10.35 11.46 29.25
N GLY A 31 10.27 10.89 28.04
CA GLY A 31 9.38 9.78 27.73
C GLY A 31 7.97 10.22 27.36
N LEU A 32 7.76 11.48 26.97
CA LEU A 32 6.49 12.02 26.48
C LEU A 32 6.56 12.33 24.98
N PHE A 33 5.68 11.72 24.20
CA PHE A 33 5.59 11.99 22.77
C PHE A 33 4.66 13.18 22.55
N GLY A 34 5.16 14.38 22.83
CA GLY A 34 4.49 15.65 22.52
C GLY A 34 4.95 16.26 21.19
N ASP A 35 4.56 17.52 20.96
CA ASP A 35 4.82 18.27 19.72
C ASP A 35 6.31 18.34 19.36
N ALA A 36 7.19 18.51 20.35
CA ALA A 36 8.63 18.55 20.12
C ALA A 36 9.16 17.21 19.61
N THR A 37 8.70 16.09 20.19
CA THR A 37 9.08 14.74 19.77
C THR A 37 8.53 14.45 18.37
N GLU A 38 7.27 14.80 18.07
CA GLU A 38 6.70 14.65 16.73
C GLU A 38 7.47 15.45 15.68
N THR A 39 7.79 16.71 15.99
CA THR A 39 8.56 17.60 15.12
C THR A 39 9.93 17.00 14.81
N ALA A 40 10.62 16.46 15.83
CA ALA A 40 11.91 15.79 15.64
C ALA A 40 11.79 14.50 14.81
N VAL A 41 10.72 13.73 14.98
CA VAL A 41 10.45 12.55 14.13
C VAL A 41 10.25 12.97 12.67
N ARG A 42 9.41 13.99 12.38
CA ARG A 42 9.20 14.49 11.02
C ARG A 42 10.48 15.04 10.39
N ALA A 43 11.28 15.78 11.17
CA ALA A 43 12.56 16.30 10.72
C ALA A 43 13.54 15.16 10.36
N TYR A 44 13.63 14.14 11.22
CA TYR A 44 14.46 12.97 10.96
C TYR A 44 13.98 12.19 9.73
N GLN A 45 12.67 11.95 9.61
CA GLN A 45 12.08 11.28 8.44
C GLN A 45 12.42 12.04 7.15
N THR A 46 12.26 13.36 7.16
CA THR A 46 12.60 14.23 6.01
C THR A 46 14.09 14.14 5.66
N GLN A 47 14.98 14.22 6.66
CA GLN A 47 16.42 14.10 6.47
C GLN A 47 16.81 12.75 5.85
N ARG A 48 16.04 11.69 6.11
CA ARG A 48 16.26 10.33 5.60
C ARG A 48 15.41 10.01 4.37
N GLU A 49 14.75 11.00 3.78
CA GLU A 49 13.82 10.85 2.65
C GLU A 49 12.65 9.88 2.87
N LEU A 50 12.37 9.51 4.13
CA LEU A 50 11.23 8.67 4.49
C LEU A 50 9.93 9.47 4.41
N VAL A 51 8.79 8.78 4.39
CA VAL A 51 7.48 9.43 4.60
C VAL A 51 7.50 10.20 5.93
N ALA A 52 7.31 11.52 5.86
CA ALA A 52 7.37 12.41 7.02
C ALA A 52 6.01 12.51 7.74
N ASP A 53 5.49 11.37 8.21
CA ASP A 53 4.18 11.25 8.85
C ASP A 53 4.17 11.56 10.36
N GLY A 54 5.33 11.79 10.97
CA GLY A 54 5.46 12.06 12.41
C GLY A 54 5.25 10.85 13.31
N ILE A 55 5.16 9.64 12.71
CA ILE A 55 4.96 8.38 13.43
C ILE A 55 6.28 7.60 13.42
N ALA A 56 6.77 7.25 14.60
CA ALA A 56 7.92 6.37 14.73
C ALA A 56 7.48 4.90 14.60
N GLY A 57 7.10 4.51 13.38
CA GLY A 57 6.79 3.13 13.00
C GLY A 57 8.03 2.30 12.68
N ALA A 58 7.82 1.06 12.21
CA ALA A 58 8.91 0.11 11.94
C ALA A 58 9.99 0.67 10.99
N LYS A 59 9.58 1.41 9.94
CA LYS A 59 10.48 2.05 8.97
C LYS A 59 11.38 3.11 9.62
N THR A 60 10.77 4.05 10.37
CA THR A 60 11.50 5.10 11.11
C THR A 60 12.46 4.49 12.12
N LEU A 61 12.02 3.47 12.86
CA LEU A 61 12.84 2.81 13.87
C LEU A 61 14.02 2.03 13.27
N ALA A 62 13.83 1.36 12.12
CA ALA A 62 14.88 0.68 11.39
C ALA A 62 15.93 1.68 10.84
N ALA A 63 15.49 2.80 10.29
CA ALA A 63 16.37 3.87 9.84
C ALA A 63 17.23 4.44 10.99
N LEU A 64 16.63 4.64 12.17
CA LEU A 64 17.34 5.09 13.38
C LEU A 64 18.43 4.11 13.84
N THR A 65 18.34 2.84 13.44
CA THR A 65 19.37 1.82 13.69
C THR A 65 20.33 1.59 12.52
N GLY A 66 20.24 2.40 11.45
CA GLY A 66 21.14 2.35 10.30
C GLY A 66 20.78 1.28 9.25
N SER A 67 19.56 0.75 9.26
CA SER A 67 19.11 -0.19 8.22
C SER A 67 19.00 0.48 6.86
N ASP A 68 19.18 -0.29 5.79
CA ASP A 68 18.94 0.19 4.42
C ASP A 68 17.45 0.54 4.24
N CYS A 69 17.22 1.73 3.70
CA CYS A 69 15.91 2.31 3.46
C CYS A 69 15.67 2.60 1.97
N SER A 70 16.57 2.15 1.07
CA SER A 70 16.56 2.46 -0.36
C SER A 70 15.26 2.05 -1.07
N GLY A 71 14.66 0.92 -0.65
CA GLY A 71 13.41 0.39 -1.18
C GLY A 71 12.13 0.92 -0.53
N LEU A 72 12.23 1.84 0.44
CA LEU A 72 11.07 2.39 1.14
C LEU A 72 10.42 3.55 0.36
N LEU A 73 9.14 3.77 0.66
CA LEU A 73 8.38 4.87 0.08
C LEU A 73 8.92 6.22 0.54
N ARG A 74 9.12 7.15 -0.40
CA ARG A 74 9.73 8.46 -0.14
C ARG A 74 8.72 9.59 -0.07
N ASN A 75 9.03 10.60 0.75
CA ASN A 75 8.20 11.81 0.86
C ASN A 75 8.05 12.57 -0.47
N ALA A 76 9.10 12.56 -1.30
CA ALA A 76 9.07 13.18 -2.62
C ALA A 76 8.00 12.55 -3.53
N THR A 77 7.85 11.22 -3.47
CA THR A 77 6.86 10.46 -4.26
C THR A 77 5.44 10.85 -3.85
N LEU A 78 5.15 10.98 -2.55
CA LEU A 78 3.84 11.43 -2.07
C LEU A 78 3.56 12.88 -2.48
N SER A 79 4.57 13.75 -2.41
CA SER A 79 4.44 15.16 -2.80
C SER A 79 4.13 15.30 -4.28
N GLN A 80 4.81 14.53 -5.14
CA GLN A 80 4.54 14.49 -6.57
C GLN A 80 3.14 13.94 -6.88
N ALA A 81 2.71 12.89 -6.18
CA ALA A 81 1.36 12.35 -6.33
C ALA A 81 0.29 13.35 -5.90
N ALA A 82 0.51 14.12 -4.83
CA ALA A 82 -0.43 15.17 -4.41
C ALA A 82 -0.65 16.21 -5.52
N VAL A 83 0.44 16.67 -6.13
CA VAL A 83 0.38 17.59 -7.29
C VAL A 83 -0.33 16.93 -8.48
N ARG A 84 0.07 15.72 -8.86
CA ARG A 84 -0.49 14.98 -10.00
C ARG A 84 -2.00 14.73 -9.85
N LEU A 85 -2.42 14.32 -8.65
CA LEU A 85 -3.82 14.06 -8.34
C LEU A 85 -4.60 15.36 -8.10
N GLY A 86 -3.95 16.50 -7.88
CA GLY A 86 -4.59 17.76 -7.54
C GLY A 86 -5.29 17.71 -6.18
N VAL A 87 -4.60 17.19 -5.17
CA VAL A 87 -5.06 17.07 -3.78
C VAL A 87 -4.00 17.62 -2.83
N GLU A 88 -4.39 17.90 -1.59
CA GLU A 88 -3.44 18.29 -0.54
C GLU A 88 -2.50 17.13 -0.17
N LEU A 89 -1.23 17.42 0.12
CA LEU A 89 -0.28 16.40 0.60
C LEU A 89 -0.78 15.70 1.86
N ALA A 90 -1.46 16.44 2.76
CA ALA A 90 -2.08 15.87 3.95
C ALA A 90 -3.12 14.77 3.62
N ALA A 91 -3.85 14.90 2.51
CA ALA A 91 -4.79 13.87 2.06
C ALA A 91 -4.07 12.62 1.55
N VAL A 92 -2.97 12.79 0.82
CA VAL A 92 -2.13 11.67 0.37
C VAL A 92 -1.48 10.95 1.55
N LEU A 93 -0.95 11.69 2.53
CA LEU A 93 -0.39 11.14 3.76
C LEU A 93 -1.43 10.37 4.57
N ALA A 94 -2.66 10.90 4.69
CA ALA A 94 -3.76 10.23 5.37
C ALA A 94 -4.14 8.90 4.70
N VAL A 95 -4.25 8.91 3.37
CA VAL A 95 -4.52 7.70 2.58
C VAL A 95 -3.37 6.71 2.70
N ASN A 96 -2.12 7.15 2.58
CA ASN A 96 -0.95 6.27 2.78
C ASN A 96 -0.93 5.65 4.18
N GLU A 97 -1.25 6.41 5.22
CA GLU A 97 -1.25 5.89 6.59
C GLU A 97 -2.35 4.84 6.82
N VAL A 98 -3.53 5.02 6.22
CA VAL A 98 -4.72 4.22 6.53
C VAL A 98 -4.92 3.06 5.56
N GLU A 99 -4.63 3.26 4.28
CA GLU A 99 -4.90 2.28 3.22
C GLU A 99 -3.70 1.40 2.89
N SER A 100 -2.49 1.80 3.33
CA SER A 100 -1.31 0.96 3.22
C SER A 100 -1.33 -0.13 4.29
N LEU A 101 -0.93 -1.34 3.90
CA LEU A 101 -0.60 -2.42 4.83
C LEU A 101 0.76 -2.22 5.55
N GLY A 102 1.28 -1.00 5.55
CA GLY A 102 2.55 -0.60 6.14
C GLY A 102 3.73 -1.00 5.27
N ALA A 103 4.20 -2.24 5.43
CA ALA A 103 5.33 -2.78 4.66
C ALA A 103 4.86 -3.36 3.32
N GLY A 104 5.44 -2.89 2.23
CA GLY A 104 5.18 -3.38 0.87
C GLY A 104 5.88 -4.69 0.53
N PHE A 105 6.83 -5.12 1.38
CA PHE A 105 7.65 -6.31 1.19
C PHE A 105 7.56 -7.21 2.41
N LEU A 106 7.82 -8.50 2.18
CA LEU A 106 8.05 -9.51 3.21
C LEU A 106 9.51 -9.47 3.63
N ASP A 107 9.84 -10.10 4.77
CA ASP A 107 11.21 -10.12 5.31
C ASP A 107 12.25 -10.76 4.36
N ASN A 108 11.80 -11.59 3.42
CA ASN A 108 12.65 -12.19 2.39
C ASN A 108 12.82 -11.31 1.13
N GLY A 109 12.38 -10.05 1.17
CA GLY A 109 12.50 -9.09 0.07
C GLY A 109 11.50 -9.27 -1.06
N LYS A 110 10.58 -10.25 -1.00
CA LYS A 110 9.51 -10.38 -1.99
C LYS A 110 8.40 -9.37 -1.72
N PRO A 111 7.75 -8.80 -2.76
CA PRO A 111 6.60 -7.92 -2.54
C PRO A 111 5.49 -8.68 -1.82
N LYS A 112 4.78 -8.02 -0.91
CA LYS A 112 3.58 -8.60 -0.30
C LYS A 112 2.54 -8.84 -1.39
N ILE A 113 1.98 -10.04 -1.42
CA ILE A 113 0.91 -10.40 -2.36
C ILE A 113 -0.20 -11.15 -1.64
N LEU A 114 -1.38 -11.16 -2.24
CA LEU A 114 -2.44 -12.13 -1.94
C LEU A 114 -2.93 -12.72 -3.26
N TYR A 115 -2.87 -14.04 -3.39
CA TYR A 115 -3.33 -14.73 -4.58
C TYR A 115 -4.82 -15.14 -4.44
N GLU A 116 -5.62 -14.74 -5.40
CA GLU A 116 -7.07 -14.90 -5.42
C GLU A 116 -7.50 -15.99 -6.42
N ARG A 117 -7.68 -17.22 -5.93
CA ARG A 117 -8.05 -18.39 -6.76
C ARG A 117 -9.35 -18.22 -7.58
N HIS A 118 -10.25 -17.35 -7.10
CA HIS A 118 -11.50 -17.03 -7.78
C HIS A 118 -11.35 -16.00 -8.89
N ILE A 119 -10.33 -15.15 -8.77
CA ILE A 119 -9.91 -14.29 -9.86
C ILE A 119 -9.21 -15.15 -10.91
N MET A 120 -8.35 -16.11 -10.53
CA MET A 120 -7.72 -17.02 -11.49
C MET A 120 -8.75 -17.78 -12.33
N TYR A 121 -9.76 -18.35 -11.68
CA TYR A 121 -10.89 -18.99 -12.36
C TYR A 121 -11.55 -18.06 -13.40
N ARG A 122 -11.82 -16.81 -13.02
CA ARG A 122 -12.42 -15.82 -13.93
C ARG A 122 -11.47 -15.41 -15.05
N GLN A 123 -10.18 -15.25 -14.78
CA GLN A 123 -9.19 -14.82 -15.78
C GLN A 123 -8.92 -15.92 -16.82
N LEU A 124 -8.94 -17.19 -16.41
CA LEU A 124 -8.82 -18.35 -17.31
C LEU A 124 -10.02 -18.47 -18.27
N GLY A 125 -11.23 -18.19 -17.79
CA GLY A 125 -12.45 -18.21 -18.61
C GLY A 125 -12.64 -17.00 -19.51
N ARG A 126 -11.69 -16.04 -19.54
CA ARG A 126 -11.84 -14.77 -20.26
C ARG A 126 -11.19 -14.84 -21.64
N PRO A 127 -11.96 -14.64 -22.74
CA PRO A 127 -11.39 -14.44 -24.08
C PRO A 127 -10.49 -13.19 -24.13
N ARG A 128 -9.34 -13.32 -24.78
CA ARG A 128 -8.33 -12.26 -24.96
C ARG A 128 -8.04 -11.97 -26.43
N ALA A 129 -8.20 -12.96 -27.29
CA ALA A 129 -8.06 -12.85 -28.74
C ALA A 129 -9.41 -13.14 -29.45
N PRO A 130 -9.64 -12.60 -30.66
CA PRO A 130 -10.87 -12.85 -31.42
C PRO A 130 -11.18 -14.33 -31.70
N GLU A 131 -10.14 -15.16 -31.78
CA GLU A 131 -10.20 -16.60 -32.03
C GLU A 131 -10.48 -17.45 -30.78
N ASP A 132 -10.46 -16.85 -29.58
CA ASP A 132 -10.68 -17.58 -28.34
C ASP A 132 -12.13 -18.07 -28.21
N ASP A 133 -12.29 -19.38 -27.98
CA ASP A 133 -13.58 -19.97 -27.65
C ASP A 133 -13.86 -19.83 -26.15
N ALA A 134 -14.77 -18.90 -25.83
CA ALA A 134 -15.19 -18.64 -24.45
C ALA A 134 -15.75 -19.88 -23.73
N THR A 135 -16.44 -20.77 -24.44
CA THR A 135 -16.99 -21.99 -23.85
C THR A 135 -15.89 -22.99 -23.54
N ALA A 136 -14.91 -23.15 -24.44
CA ALA A 136 -13.76 -24.02 -24.19
C ALA A 136 -12.89 -23.52 -23.03
N LEU A 137 -12.63 -22.20 -22.98
CA LEU A 137 -11.88 -21.57 -21.88
C LEU A 137 -12.58 -21.77 -20.53
N GLN A 138 -13.90 -21.57 -20.48
CA GLN A 138 -14.67 -21.77 -19.26
C GLN A 138 -14.68 -23.24 -18.83
N ALA A 139 -14.84 -24.19 -19.77
CA ALA A 139 -14.78 -25.62 -19.47
C ALA A 139 -13.41 -26.02 -18.91
N HIS A 140 -12.32 -25.46 -19.43
CA HIS A 140 -10.99 -25.68 -18.89
C HIS A 140 -10.83 -25.11 -17.45
N ALA A 141 -11.38 -23.92 -17.19
CA ALA A 141 -11.39 -23.35 -15.85
C ALA A 141 -12.20 -24.21 -14.86
N ASP A 142 -13.32 -24.80 -15.29
CA ASP A 142 -14.14 -25.72 -14.49
C ASP A 142 -13.41 -27.04 -14.17
N GLU A 143 -12.69 -27.59 -15.15
CA GLU A 143 -11.82 -28.76 -14.96
C GLU A 143 -10.71 -28.47 -13.93
N LEU A 144 -10.04 -27.33 -14.07
CA LEU A 144 -9.01 -26.88 -13.12
C LEU A 144 -9.59 -26.60 -11.72
N ALA A 145 -10.82 -26.09 -11.63
CA ALA A 145 -11.48 -25.91 -10.34
C ALA A 145 -11.76 -27.24 -9.62
N THR A 146 -11.90 -28.33 -10.38
CA THR A 146 -12.08 -29.69 -9.86
C THR A 146 -10.75 -30.35 -9.49
N THR A 147 -9.75 -30.23 -10.36
CA THR A 147 -8.45 -30.92 -10.21
C THR A 147 -7.46 -30.16 -9.33
N GLN A 148 -7.55 -28.83 -9.28
CA GLN A 148 -6.65 -27.94 -8.54
C GLN A 148 -7.42 -26.87 -7.73
N PRO A 149 -8.36 -27.26 -6.84
CA PRO A 149 -9.28 -26.34 -6.13
C PRO A 149 -8.60 -25.31 -5.20
N ASN A 150 -7.32 -25.51 -4.87
CA ASN A 150 -6.53 -24.58 -4.06
C ASN A 150 -5.99 -23.39 -4.87
N LEU A 151 -5.84 -23.57 -6.19
CA LEU A 151 -5.32 -22.57 -7.11
C LEU A 151 -6.41 -21.97 -7.98
N VAL A 152 -7.42 -22.75 -8.36
CA VAL A 152 -8.54 -22.32 -9.19
C VAL A 152 -9.83 -22.71 -8.50
N ASN A 153 -10.72 -21.75 -8.24
CA ASN A 153 -12.03 -22.06 -7.63
C ASN A 153 -13.00 -20.91 -7.84
N PRO A 154 -14.27 -21.12 -8.21
CA PRO A 154 -15.25 -20.03 -8.35
C PRO A 154 -15.50 -19.26 -7.04
N ARG A 155 -15.14 -19.84 -5.88
CA ARG A 155 -15.27 -19.20 -4.57
C ARG A 155 -13.92 -18.69 -4.05
N ALA A 156 -13.95 -17.53 -3.42
CA ALA A 156 -12.79 -16.94 -2.75
C ALA A 156 -12.24 -17.83 -1.62
N GLY A 157 -11.03 -17.50 -1.13
CA GLY A 157 -10.37 -18.21 -0.04
C GLY A 157 -9.18 -19.08 -0.46
N GLY A 158 -8.80 -20.00 0.44
CA GLY A 158 -7.60 -20.82 0.28
C GLY A 158 -6.30 -20.05 0.58
N TYR A 159 -6.40 -18.90 1.25
CA TYR A 159 -5.27 -18.05 1.61
C TYR A 159 -4.33 -18.75 2.59
N ALA A 160 -3.04 -18.73 2.30
CA ALA A 160 -1.96 -19.17 3.17
C ALA A 160 -1.30 -17.99 3.90
N GLY A 161 -1.23 -16.83 3.25
CA GLY A 161 -0.62 -15.61 3.78
C GLY A 161 0.92 -15.58 3.74
N GLY A 162 1.49 -14.38 3.83
CA GLY A 162 2.93 -14.18 3.90
C GLY A 162 3.69 -14.77 2.70
N THR A 163 4.79 -15.48 2.97
CA THR A 163 5.64 -16.06 1.92
C THR A 163 5.00 -17.25 1.19
N ALA A 164 4.02 -17.91 1.81
CA ALA A 164 3.32 -19.04 1.20
C ALA A 164 2.42 -18.61 0.02
N GLU A 165 1.96 -17.35 -0.01
CA GLU A 165 1.25 -16.81 -1.18
C GLU A 165 2.13 -16.82 -2.44
N HIS A 166 3.44 -16.60 -2.31
CA HIS A 166 4.37 -16.69 -3.44
C HIS A 166 4.52 -18.11 -3.96
N GLN A 167 4.38 -19.13 -3.11
CA GLN A 167 4.38 -20.52 -3.56
C GLN A 167 3.09 -20.83 -4.32
N ARG A 168 1.93 -20.37 -3.82
CA ARG A 168 0.64 -20.49 -4.53
C ARG A 168 0.70 -19.81 -5.90
N LEU A 169 1.19 -18.57 -5.95
CA LEU A 169 1.35 -17.84 -7.20
C LEU A 169 2.32 -18.55 -8.15
N ALA A 170 3.46 -19.05 -7.66
CA ALA A 170 4.41 -19.77 -8.49
C ALA A 170 3.80 -21.03 -9.14
N HIS A 171 2.99 -21.79 -8.40
CA HIS A 171 2.26 -22.93 -8.97
C HIS A 171 1.17 -22.49 -9.95
N ALA A 172 0.42 -21.43 -9.66
CA ALA A 172 -0.60 -20.90 -10.57
C ALA A 172 0.01 -20.43 -11.90
N ARG A 173 1.22 -19.85 -11.87
CA ARG A 173 1.95 -19.43 -13.08
C ARG A 173 2.37 -20.60 -13.98
N LEU A 174 2.43 -21.83 -13.46
CA LEU A 174 2.63 -23.04 -14.27
C LEU A 174 1.37 -23.43 -15.06
N ILE A 175 0.19 -23.02 -14.60
CA ILE A 175 -1.08 -23.19 -15.31
C ILE A 175 -1.16 -22.13 -16.43
N ASP A 176 -1.10 -20.86 -16.03
CA ASP A 176 -1.06 -19.72 -16.95
C ASP A 176 -0.40 -18.52 -16.25
N ASP A 177 0.72 -18.05 -16.79
CA ASP A 177 1.52 -16.98 -16.19
C ASP A 177 0.74 -15.66 -16.09
N THR A 178 0.04 -15.28 -17.16
CA THR A 178 -0.66 -13.99 -17.24
C THR A 178 -1.86 -13.98 -16.31
N CYS A 179 -2.71 -15.01 -16.37
CA CYS A 179 -3.89 -15.14 -15.52
C CYS A 179 -3.47 -15.21 -14.04
N ALA A 180 -2.39 -15.92 -13.71
CA ALA A 180 -1.93 -16.02 -12.33
C ALA A 180 -1.46 -14.68 -11.77
N LEU A 181 -0.65 -13.92 -12.51
CA LEU A 181 -0.18 -12.60 -12.08
C LEU A 181 -1.33 -11.58 -11.98
N GLU A 182 -2.30 -11.66 -12.90
CA GLU A 182 -3.52 -10.83 -12.86
C GLU A 182 -4.40 -11.14 -11.65
N SER A 183 -4.30 -12.36 -11.12
CA SER A 183 -5.09 -12.88 -10.02
C SER A 183 -4.44 -12.68 -8.65
N ALA A 184 -3.36 -11.91 -8.57
CA ALA A 184 -2.76 -11.50 -7.31
C ALA A 184 -2.94 -9.98 -7.09
N SER A 185 -3.15 -9.59 -5.85
CA SER A 185 -2.94 -8.22 -5.38
C SER A 185 -1.47 -8.02 -5.00
N TRP A 186 -0.95 -6.80 -5.17
CA TRP A 186 0.47 -6.54 -5.02
C TRP A 186 0.78 -5.34 -4.14
N GLY A 187 1.86 -5.46 -3.37
CA GLY A 187 2.50 -4.40 -2.62
C GLY A 187 1.68 -3.87 -1.44
N ALA A 188 2.11 -2.72 -0.95
CA ALA A 188 1.56 -2.07 0.24
C ALA A 188 0.06 -1.71 0.09
N PHE A 189 -0.38 -1.40 -1.13
CA PHE A 189 -1.74 -0.95 -1.45
C PHE A 189 -2.63 -2.04 -2.03
N GLN A 190 -2.12 -3.26 -2.23
CA GLN A 190 -2.88 -4.42 -2.71
C GLN A 190 -3.62 -4.17 -4.04
N ILE A 191 -2.97 -3.49 -4.99
CA ILE A 191 -3.54 -3.29 -6.33
C ILE A 191 -3.55 -4.63 -7.08
N MET A 192 -4.71 -5.00 -7.63
CA MET A 192 -4.89 -6.25 -8.39
C MET A 192 -4.18 -6.20 -9.73
N GLY A 193 -3.49 -7.29 -10.08
CA GLY A 193 -2.73 -7.40 -11.32
C GLY A 193 -3.57 -7.28 -12.59
N PHE A 194 -4.85 -7.70 -12.57
CA PHE A 194 -5.76 -7.53 -13.71
C PHE A 194 -6.00 -6.07 -14.11
N HIS A 195 -5.61 -5.10 -13.26
CA HIS A 195 -5.64 -3.68 -13.61
C HIS A 195 -4.43 -3.24 -14.45
N ALA A 196 -3.34 -4.01 -14.53
CA ALA A 196 -2.05 -3.58 -15.09
C ALA A 196 -2.16 -2.81 -16.42
N VAL A 197 -2.80 -3.41 -17.43
CA VAL A 197 -2.94 -2.77 -18.76
C VAL A 197 -3.84 -1.52 -18.70
N ARG A 198 -4.94 -1.54 -17.93
CA ARG A 198 -5.81 -0.37 -17.72
C ARG A 198 -5.06 0.78 -17.05
N LEU A 199 -4.08 0.47 -16.20
CA LEU A 199 -3.21 1.44 -15.53
C LEU A 199 -1.99 1.84 -16.38
N GLY A 200 -1.93 1.43 -17.65
CA GLY A 200 -0.87 1.83 -18.57
C GLY A 200 0.49 1.17 -18.32
N TYR A 201 0.52 0.00 -17.68
CA TYR A 201 1.70 -0.87 -17.68
C TYR A 201 1.77 -1.66 -18.99
N ALA A 202 2.97 -2.03 -19.42
CA ALA A 202 3.16 -2.74 -20.70
C ALA A 202 2.48 -4.13 -20.69
N SER A 203 2.50 -4.79 -19.54
CA SER A 203 1.85 -6.06 -19.29
C SER A 203 1.69 -6.28 -17.77
N VAL A 204 1.03 -7.37 -17.38
CA VAL A 204 0.98 -7.76 -15.97
C VAL A 204 2.36 -8.21 -15.43
N GLN A 205 3.24 -8.71 -16.30
CA GLN A 205 4.62 -9.06 -15.98
C GLN A 205 5.45 -7.80 -15.68
N ASP A 206 5.33 -6.74 -16.49
CA ASP A 206 5.96 -5.43 -16.21
C ASP A 206 5.43 -4.86 -14.89
N PHE A 207 4.11 -4.91 -14.68
CA PHE A 207 3.50 -4.51 -13.41
C PHE A 207 4.08 -5.27 -12.22
N ALA A 208 4.10 -6.61 -12.25
CA ALA A 208 4.65 -7.43 -11.17
C ALA A 208 6.14 -7.17 -10.92
N ALA A 209 6.93 -6.97 -11.98
CA ALA A 209 8.34 -6.62 -11.86
C ALA A 209 8.55 -5.26 -11.18
N ARG A 210 7.72 -4.27 -11.49
CA ARG A 210 7.74 -2.96 -10.83
C ARG A 210 7.32 -3.04 -9.37
N MET A 211 6.29 -3.82 -9.05
CA MET A 211 5.87 -4.04 -7.65
C MET A 211 6.98 -4.68 -6.79
N ALA A 212 7.85 -5.47 -7.42
CA ALA A 212 9.00 -6.09 -6.76
C ALA A 212 10.23 -5.18 -6.63
N LYS A 213 10.22 -3.98 -7.23
CA LYS A 213 11.38 -3.09 -7.26
C LYS A 213 11.53 -2.29 -5.95
N ASP A 214 10.51 -1.53 -5.58
CA ASP A 214 10.49 -0.72 -4.36
C ASP A 214 9.05 -0.27 -4.01
N GLU A 215 8.86 0.32 -2.83
CA GLU A 215 7.53 0.80 -2.40
C GLU A 215 7.07 2.05 -3.17
N ASN A 216 7.96 2.77 -3.86
CA ASN A 216 7.57 3.92 -4.69
C ASN A 216 6.83 3.45 -5.94
N GLU A 217 7.28 2.36 -6.58
CA GLU A 217 6.54 1.75 -7.69
C GLU A 217 5.18 1.18 -7.22
N GLN A 218 5.13 0.60 -6.01
CA GLN A 218 3.87 0.13 -5.43
C GLN A 218 2.88 1.27 -5.18
N PHE A 219 3.37 2.41 -4.70
CA PHE A 219 2.57 3.61 -4.54
C PHE A 219 2.17 4.23 -5.89
N GLU A 220 3.04 4.20 -6.90
CA GLU A 220 2.72 4.64 -8.26
C GLU A 220 1.54 3.85 -8.85
N ALA A 221 1.48 2.52 -8.63
CA ALA A 221 0.32 1.72 -9.04
C ALA A 221 -0.98 2.21 -8.37
N PHE A 222 -0.92 2.56 -7.09
CA PHE A 222 -2.05 3.12 -6.36
C PHE A 222 -2.47 4.49 -6.92
N VAL A 223 -1.53 5.38 -7.23
CA VAL A 223 -1.81 6.69 -7.84
C VAL A 223 -2.49 6.53 -9.20
N ARG A 224 -1.97 5.66 -10.07
CA ARG A 224 -2.60 5.35 -11.36
C ARG A 224 -4.00 4.76 -11.21
N PHE A 225 -4.20 3.92 -10.20
CA PHE A 225 -5.51 3.37 -9.89
C PHE A 225 -6.51 4.47 -9.52
N LEU A 226 -6.12 5.44 -8.70
CA LEU A 226 -6.97 6.59 -8.39
C LEU A 226 -7.32 7.42 -9.63
N GLU A 227 -6.36 7.66 -10.54
CA GLU A 227 -6.63 8.36 -11.80
C GLU A 227 -7.60 7.60 -12.71
N ALA A 228 -7.49 6.27 -12.73
CA ALA A 228 -8.38 5.41 -13.49
C ALA A 228 -9.79 5.29 -12.88
N GLU A 229 -10.00 5.77 -11.65
CA GLU A 229 -11.27 5.72 -10.92
C GLU A 229 -11.79 7.16 -10.59
N PRO A 230 -12.41 7.87 -11.56
CA PRO A 230 -12.78 9.28 -11.41
C PRO A 230 -13.70 9.58 -10.23
N ALA A 231 -14.60 8.66 -9.89
CA ALA A 231 -15.50 8.80 -8.75
C ALA A 231 -14.73 8.79 -7.42
N LEU A 232 -13.73 7.91 -7.31
CA LEU A 232 -12.88 7.78 -6.14
C LEU A 232 -11.97 9.01 -5.99
N LEU A 233 -11.32 9.43 -7.08
CA LEU A 233 -10.50 10.64 -7.09
C LEU A 233 -11.31 11.90 -6.75
N LYS A 234 -12.55 12.02 -7.26
CA LYS A 234 -13.45 13.12 -6.91
C LYS A 234 -13.80 13.11 -5.42
N ALA A 235 -14.03 11.93 -4.83
CA ALA A 235 -14.28 11.81 -3.40
C ALA A 235 -13.05 12.23 -2.57
N LEU A 236 -11.85 11.83 -2.99
CA LEU A 236 -10.60 12.23 -2.34
C LEU A 236 -10.37 13.76 -2.39
N LYS A 237 -10.51 14.37 -3.57
CA LYS A 237 -10.42 15.83 -3.77
C LYS A 237 -11.40 16.59 -2.88
N ALA A 238 -12.62 16.09 -2.78
CA ALA A 238 -13.66 16.69 -1.95
C ALA A 238 -13.57 16.28 -0.46
N LYS A 239 -12.55 15.51 -0.06
CA LYS A 239 -12.34 15.00 1.31
C LYS A 239 -13.57 14.26 1.85
N LYS A 240 -14.30 13.57 0.97
CA LYS A 240 -15.48 12.76 1.31
C LYS A 240 -15.03 11.38 1.77
N TRP A 241 -14.45 11.30 2.97
CA TRP A 241 -13.77 10.10 3.48
C TRP A 241 -14.63 8.84 3.49
N ALA A 242 -15.92 8.93 3.85
CA ALA A 242 -16.84 7.79 3.79
C ALA A 242 -17.09 7.29 2.37
N VAL A 243 -17.23 8.20 1.39
CA VAL A 243 -17.41 7.85 -0.02
C VAL A 243 -16.13 7.23 -0.58
N PHE A 244 -14.99 7.81 -0.24
CA PHE A 244 -13.68 7.29 -0.62
C PHE A 244 -13.44 5.89 -0.05
N ALA A 245 -13.59 5.73 1.26
CA ALA A 245 -13.38 4.47 1.96
C ALA A 245 -14.31 3.37 1.44
N LYS A 246 -15.59 3.67 1.18
CA LYS A 246 -16.52 2.71 0.56
C LYS A 246 -16.09 2.31 -0.85
N GLY A 247 -15.63 3.27 -1.66
CA GLY A 247 -15.19 3.02 -3.02
C GLY A 247 -13.92 2.17 -3.08
N TYR A 248 -12.99 2.36 -2.14
CA TYR A 248 -11.71 1.65 -2.10
C TYR A 248 -11.78 0.31 -1.35
N ASN A 249 -12.36 0.30 -0.13
CA ASN A 249 -12.39 -0.86 0.77
C ASN A 249 -13.68 -1.70 0.63
N GLY A 250 -14.65 -1.25 -0.17
CA GLY A 250 -15.93 -1.93 -0.36
C GLY A 250 -16.99 -1.60 0.71
N PRO A 251 -18.15 -2.29 0.67
CA PRO A 251 -19.32 -1.95 1.48
C PRO A 251 -19.09 -2.08 3.00
N ASP A 252 -18.17 -2.94 3.42
CA ASP A 252 -17.90 -3.22 4.85
C ASP A 252 -16.90 -2.24 5.48
N TYR A 253 -16.55 -1.15 4.79
CA TYR A 253 -15.51 -0.20 5.24
C TYR A 253 -15.72 0.35 6.67
N GLN A 254 -16.99 0.52 7.07
CA GLN A 254 -17.36 1.05 8.40
C GLN A 254 -16.99 0.08 9.53
N ARG A 255 -17.01 -1.23 9.29
CA ARG A 255 -16.63 -2.23 10.30
C ARG A 255 -15.19 -2.03 10.78
N ASN A 256 -14.33 -1.53 9.88
CA ASN A 256 -12.92 -1.25 10.14
C ASN A 256 -12.63 0.24 10.38
N LEU A 257 -13.67 1.09 10.43
CA LEU A 257 -13.61 2.53 10.69
C LEU A 257 -12.70 3.29 9.71
N TYR A 258 -12.62 2.85 8.46
CA TYR A 258 -11.71 3.45 7.46
C TYR A 258 -11.97 4.95 7.25
N ASP A 259 -13.24 5.35 7.20
CA ASP A 259 -13.66 6.74 7.07
C ASP A 259 -13.15 7.63 8.21
N THR A 260 -13.39 7.20 9.44
CA THR A 260 -13.00 7.93 10.65
C THR A 260 -11.48 7.98 10.79
N LYS A 261 -10.78 6.89 10.42
CA LYS A 261 -9.31 6.84 10.41
C LYS A 261 -8.72 7.81 9.39
N LEU A 262 -9.25 7.83 8.17
CA LEU A 262 -8.84 8.77 7.12
C LEU A 262 -9.03 10.22 7.54
N GLU A 263 -10.20 10.55 8.08
CA GLU A 263 -10.50 11.90 8.54
C GLU A 263 -9.53 12.37 9.64
N ARG A 264 -9.32 11.53 10.66
CA ARG A 264 -8.40 11.85 11.77
C ARG A 264 -6.95 11.96 11.29
N ALA A 265 -6.52 11.05 10.41
CA ALA A 265 -5.18 11.10 9.83
C ALA A 265 -4.98 12.39 9.03
N TYR A 266 -5.96 12.78 8.21
CA TYR A 266 -5.93 14.03 7.45
C TYR A 266 -5.83 15.25 8.37
N GLN A 267 -6.66 15.34 9.40
CA GLN A 267 -6.64 16.48 10.34
C GLN A 267 -5.27 16.65 10.99
N ARG A 268 -4.64 15.55 11.43
CA ARG A 268 -3.30 15.59 12.02
C ARG A 268 -2.23 16.01 11.02
N HIS A 269 -2.24 15.47 9.80
CA HIS A 269 -1.26 15.86 8.77
C HIS A 269 -1.47 17.30 8.29
N ALA A 270 -2.72 17.76 8.22
CA ALA A 270 -3.04 19.15 7.86
C ALA A 270 -2.58 20.15 8.93
N ALA A 271 -2.63 19.78 10.22
CA ALA A 271 -2.11 20.61 11.31
C ALA A 271 -0.57 20.61 11.38
N GLY A 272 0.08 19.51 10.97
CA GLY A 272 1.54 19.34 11.02
C GLY A 272 2.29 19.72 9.74
N CYS A 273 1.62 19.96 8.61
CA CYS A 273 2.22 20.45 7.38
C CYS A 273 2.21 21.99 7.36
N PRO A 274 3.36 22.68 7.50
CA PRO A 274 3.41 24.10 7.14
C PRO A 274 3.10 24.21 5.64
N VAL A 275 2.14 25.06 5.29
CA VAL A 275 1.88 25.44 3.90
C VAL A 275 3.16 26.07 3.36
N PRO A 276 3.73 25.62 2.23
CA PRO A 276 4.82 26.34 1.61
C PRO A 276 4.29 27.73 1.25
N GLU A 277 4.89 28.79 1.80
CA GLU A 277 4.64 30.14 1.29
C GLU A 277 4.98 30.13 -0.20
N ALA A 278 4.00 30.48 -1.03
CA ALA A 278 4.21 30.67 -2.45
C ALA A 278 5.22 31.83 -2.61
N ALA A 279 6.37 31.53 -3.19
CA ALA A 279 7.36 32.52 -3.63
C ALA A 279 6.85 33.32 -4.83
#